data_AF-A0A1L8MLV1-F1
#
_entry.id   AF-A0A1L8MLV1-F1
#
_cell.length_a   1.000
_cell.length_b   1.000
_cell.length_c   1.000
_cell.angle_alpha   90.00
_cell.angle_beta   90.00
_cell.angle_gamma   90.00
#
_symmetry.space_group_name_H-M   'P 1'
#
loop_
_entity.id
_entity.type
_entity.pdbx_description
1 polymer ?
#
loop_
_entity_poly.entity_id
_entity_poly.type
_entity_poly.pdbx_seq_one_letter_code
_entity_poly.pdbx_strand_id
1 'polypeptide(L)'
;MNEEFSEFLNKFLIVLKKQFGITSKSLANVLDISPNTLTNWKKSSNNINRKLLQRFLSYIDQFYKTNSKTIDSDISLKKIINQLYIETYKLCNKELSTHKLRKINEEKLLDTRRKYFKINFNKLICFIKQVANLYEVDYDTDKSDFLKLQGYQKKELYDNLISLKLISRNVHGYLSVQKELAKILDVSEAQVSRWKNGLDYPSNENLLKLAFFCNKSSEVAFSLFELNNDDIASMFIKSPYYAMRIEEFEREYFDCLKLVISQTIGKEIFSNLVREKNYLLAYEDEDTEIVKKLLFRDCIILLKESFDILNLKISFENWLIEQTAFGTDFFYINIVEPFKLDTNDDFYKYAEKIDDGFKFLRNYLSYNQSFYLLREYVLTDYSILNMAVHVLKILHDNNQDFSEWYHKESEVYADNNYIREGCRNLCASLTSRKKIGGINYFEAFFEQFWKLILYKNIAVNTDIWPVDSIFPNDGVGILYQIEINYKLVASIISNQSKEKNNINIANFQIYNNLQYLEYGKELFEEILFSDSSIEYKKKFDESGGEFDIVKDLEKKYQKVLDFQTSWT
;
A
#
# COMPACT_ATOMS: atom_id res chain seq x y z
N MET A 1 -10.29 34.62 -20.17
CA MET A 1 -9.88 35.25 -21.46
C MET A 1 -8.49 34.73 -21.82
N ASN A 2 -8.09 34.66 -23.10
CA ASN A 2 -6.83 34.00 -23.49
C ASN A 2 -5.80 35.04 -24.00
N GLU A 3 -5.05 35.59 -23.05
CA GLU A 3 -3.99 36.58 -23.29
C GLU A 3 -2.82 36.00 -24.11
N GLU A 4 -2.50 34.72 -23.89
CA GLU A 4 -1.45 34.00 -24.63
C GLU A 4 -1.77 33.90 -26.13
N PHE A 5 -3.02 33.54 -26.48
CA PHE A 5 -3.48 33.53 -27.88
C PHE A 5 -3.31 34.91 -28.54
N SER A 6 -3.73 35.98 -27.87
CA SER A 6 -3.62 37.35 -28.39
C SER A 6 -2.16 37.77 -28.57
N GLU A 7 -1.28 37.41 -27.65
CA GLU A 7 0.15 37.70 -27.73
C GLU A 7 0.82 37.00 -28.93
N PHE A 8 0.61 35.69 -29.08
CA PHE A 8 1.20 34.94 -30.20
C PHE A 8 0.59 35.33 -31.54
N LEU A 9 -0.69 35.68 -31.59
CA LEU A 9 -1.33 36.24 -32.78
C LEU A 9 -0.66 37.56 -33.20
N ASN A 10 -0.39 38.46 -32.25
CA ASN A 10 0.31 39.72 -32.52
C ASN A 10 1.72 39.48 -33.10
N LYS A 11 2.49 38.58 -32.49
CA LYS A 11 3.84 38.21 -32.97
C LYS A 11 3.78 37.61 -34.38
N PHE A 12 2.85 36.70 -34.62
CA PHE A 12 2.65 36.07 -35.93
C PHE A 12 2.31 37.08 -37.02
N LEU A 13 1.40 38.04 -36.77
CA LEU A 13 1.02 39.06 -37.74
C LEU A 13 2.18 40.00 -38.10
N ILE A 14 3.06 40.31 -37.15
CA ILE A 14 4.27 41.11 -37.41
C ILE A 14 5.21 40.36 -38.35
N VAL A 15 5.41 39.06 -38.09
CA VAL A 15 6.28 38.23 -38.93
C VAL A 15 5.68 38.02 -40.33
N LEU A 16 4.38 37.72 -40.41
CA LEU A 16 3.66 37.61 -41.69
C LEU A 16 3.84 38.85 -42.56
N LYS A 17 3.75 40.05 -41.97
CA LYS A 17 3.93 41.29 -42.72
C LYS A 17 5.38 41.49 -43.16
N LYS A 18 6.34 41.27 -42.26
CA LYS A 18 7.77 41.56 -42.52
C LYS A 18 8.42 40.57 -43.46
N GLN A 19 8.16 39.28 -43.29
CA GLN A 19 8.85 38.21 -44.02
C GLN A 19 8.06 37.70 -45.23
N PHE A 20 6.72 37.79 -45.21
CA PHE A 20 5.86 37.24 -46.26
C PHE A 20 5.00 38.28 -46.98
N GLY A 21 5.09 39.57 -46.59
CA GLY A 21 4.30 40.65 -47.18
C GLY A 21 2.79 40.56 -46.89
N ILE A 22 2.35 39.64 -46.03
CA ILE A 22 0.93 39.40 -45.73
C ILE A 22 0.48 40.38 -44.64
N THR A 23 -0.44 41.28 -45.01
CA THR A 23 -1.02 42.25 -44.07
C THR A 23 -2.19 41.64 -43.29
N SER A 24 -2.53 42.22 -42.14
CA SER A 24 -3.73 41.82 -41.38
C SER A 24 -5.02 41.96 -42.20
N LYS A 25 -5.07 42.91 -43.14
CA LYS A 25 -6.22 43.10 -44.05
C LYS A 25 -6.31 41.97 -45.08
N SER A 26 -5.19 41.61 -45.71
CA SER A 26 -5.16 40.47 -46.64
C SER A 26 -5.44 39.14 -45.94
N LEU A 27 -4.94 38.96 -44.71
CA LEU A 27 -5.25 37.78 -43.91
C LEU A 27 -6.74 37.69 -43.56
N ALA A 28 -7.36 38.79 -43.14
CA ALA A 28 -8.79 38.83 -42.85
C ALA A 28 -9.64 38.44 -44.07
N ASN A 29 -9.23 38.88 -45.27
CA ASN A 29 -9.86 38.49 -46.52
C ASN A 29 -9.69 36.98 -46.81
N VAL A 30 -8.48 36.43 -46.63
CA VAL A 30 -8.22 34.99 -46.84
C VAL A 30 -9.03 34.11 -45.89
N LEU A 31 -9.24 34.57 -44.66
CA LEU A 31 -10.02 33.86 -43.64
C LEU A 31 -11.53 34.06 -43.78
N ASP A 32 -11.98 34.93 -44.68
CA ASP A 32 -13.37 35.37 -44.83
C ASP A 32 -13.93 35.87 -43.48
N ILE A 33 -13.21 36.81 -42.85
CA ILE A 33 -13.59 37.47 -41.60
C ILE A 33 -13.52 38.99 -41.72
N SER A 34 -14.30 39.69 -40.90
CA SER A 34 -14.19 41.15 -40.82
C SER A 34 -12.81 41.56 -40.23
N PRO A 35 -12.20 42.67 -40.70
CA PRO A 35 -10.98 43.21 -40.09
C PRO A 35 -11.13 43.52 -38.58
N ASN A 36 -12.36 43.83 -38.14
CA ASN A 36 -12.68 44.05 -36.73
C ASN A 36 -12.56 42.76 -35.91
N THR A 37 -12.88 41.60 -36.48
CA THR A 37 -12.72 40.29 -35.82
C THR A 37 -11.27 40.03 -35.44
N LEU A 38 -10.34 40.25 -36.39
CA LEU A 38 -8.91 40.08 -36.13
C LEU A 38 -8.38 41.12 -35.13
N THR A 39 -8.87 42.36 -35.21
CA THR A 39 -8.53 43.43 -34.25
C THR A 39 -8.97 43.10 -32.83
N ASN A 40 -10.16 42.52 -32.69
CA ASN A 40 -10.73 42.06 -31.43
C ASN A 40 -9.92 40.90 -30.83
N TRP A 41 -9.51 39.93 -31.66
CA TRP A 41 -8.64 38.84 -31.24
C TRP A 41 -7.26 39.32 -30.75
N LYS A 42 -6.70 40.37 -31.37
CA LYS A 42 -5.43 40.98 -30.91
C LYS A 42 -5.55 41.68 -29.56
N LYS A 43 -6.74 42.22 -29.23
CA LYS A 43 -7.03 42.98 -28.00
C LYS A 43 -7.63 42.12 -26.89
N SER A 44 -7.78 40.81 -27.11
CA SER A 44 -8.45 39.91 -26.18
C SER A 44 -9.90 40.31 -25.85
N SER A 45 -10.53 41.14 -26.70
CA SER A 45 -11.87 41.69 -26.50
C SER A 45 -12.89 40.95 -27.36
N ASN A 46 -14.03 40.54 -26.79
CA ASN A 46 -15.11 39.70 -27.33
C ASN A 46 -14.94 38.17 -27.25
N ASN A 47 -16.10 37.49 -27.17
CA ASN A 47 -16.21 36.04 -27.30
C ASN A 47 -15.77 35.58 -28.69
N ILE A 48 -14.93 34.55 -28.71
CA ILE A 48 -14.31 34.05 -29.94
C ILE A 48 -15.24 33.04 -30.63
N ASN A 49 -15.55 33.27 -31.90
CA ASN A 49 -16.39 32.36 -32.69
C ASN A 49 -15.58 31.12 -33.15
N ARG A 50 -16.04 29.92 -32.76
CA ARG A 50 -15.40 28.64 -33.07
C ARG A 50 -15.20 28.36 -34.57
N LYS A 51 -16.19 28.66 -35.41
CA LYS A 51 -16.06 28.44 -36.87
C LYS A 51 -14.95 29.29 -37.46
N LEU A 52 -14.78 30.52 -36.95
CA LEU A 52 -13.72 31.42 -37.39
C LEU A 52 -12.35 30.98 -36.86
N LEU A 53 -12.27 30.44 -35.64
CA LEU A 53 -11.03 29.84 -35.13
C LEU A 53 -10.63 28.58 -35.90
N GLN A 54 -11.58 27.73 -36.28
CA GLN A 54 -11.28 26.54 -37.10
C GLN A 54 -10.74 26.94 -38.47
N ARG A 55 -11.32 27.96 -39.12
CA ARG A 55 -10.77 28.53 -40.35
C ARG A 55 -9.34 29.05 -40.13
N PHE A 56 -9.10 29.74 -39.02
CA PHE A 56 -7.78 30.24 -38.68
C PHE A 56 -6.76 29.13 -38.38
N LEU A 57 -7.16 28.07 -37.69
CA LEU A 57 -6.33 26.91 -37.42
C LEU A 57 -5.94 26.18 -38.72
N SER A 58 -6.91 25.98 -39.63
CA SER A 58 -6.64 25.43 -40.96
C SER A 58 -5.69 26.31 -41.76
N TYR A 59 -5.82 27.64 -41.66
CA TYR A 59 -4.89 28.57 -42.28
C TYR A 59 -3.47 28.44 -41.71
N ILE A 60 -3.30 28.33 -40.38
CA ILE A 60 -1.98 28.13 -39.75
C ILE A 60 -1.34 26.84 -40.25
N ASP A 61 -2.10 25.74 -40.30
CA ASP A 61 -1.63 24.44 -40.80
C ASP A 61 -1.21 24.51 -42.28
N GLN A 62 -2.04 25.13 -43.12
CA GLN A 62 -1.72 25.32 -44.54
C GLN A 62 -0.50 26.23 -44.72
N PHE A 63 -0.42 27.32 -43.97
CA PHE A 63 0.70 28.24 -43.98
C PHE A 63 2.01 27.54 -43.60
N TYR A 64 1.98 26.67 -42.57
CA TYR A 64 3.13 25.85 -42.18
C TYR A 64 3.55 24.90 -43.29
N LYS A 65 2.61 24.16 -43.88
CA LYS A 65 2.89 23.20 -44.97
C LYS A 65 3.51 23.89 -46.19
N THR A 66 2.96 25.02 -46.62
CA THR A 66 3.42 25.77 -47.80
C THR A 66 4.80 26.40 -47.59
N ASN A 67 5.16 26.78 -46.37
CA ASN A 67 6.40 27.51 -46.06
C ASN A 67 7.38 26.73 -45.19
N SER A 68 7.24 25.39 -45.12
CA SER A 68 7.99 24.50 -44.22
C SER A 68 9.50 24.71 -44.26
N LYS A 69 10.12 24.83 -45.44
CA LYS A 69 11.57 25.07 -45.57
C LYS A 69 12.04 26.37 -44.89
N THR A 70 11.25 27.44 -45.00
CA THR A 70 11.58 28.74 -44.40
C THR A 70 11.27 28.74 -42.90
N ILE A 71 10.19 28.08 -42.49
CA ILE A 71 9.80 28.00 -41.08
C ILE A 71 10.76 27.08 -40.30
N ASP A 72 11.16 25.95 -40.87
CA ASP A 72 12.03 24.98 -40.20
C ASP A 72 13.47 25.46 -40.05
N SER A 73 13.90 26.42 -40.88
CA SER A 73 15.21 27.06 -40.76
C SER A 73 15.24 28.25 -39.78
N ASP A 74 14.08 28.79 -39.38
CA ASP A 74 13.97 29.86 -38.38
C ASP A 74 13.30 29.34 -37.09
N ILE A 75 14.14 29.01 -36.10
CA ILE A 75 13.73 28.48 -34.79
C ILE A 75 12.72 29.41 -34.09
N SER A 76 12.87 30.73 -34.23
CA SER A 76 12.00 31.71 -33.58
C SER A 76 10.62 31.76 -34.24
N LEU A 77 10.57 31.73 -35.58
CA LEU A 77 9.32 31.66 -36.34
C LEU A 77 8.56 30.35 -36.06
N LYS A 78 9.27 29.22 -36.08
CA LYS A 78 8.70 27.91 -35.76
C LYS A 78 8.07 27.88 -34.37
N LYS A 79 8.72 28.48 -33.37
CA LYS A 79 8.17 28.60 -32.02
C LYS A 79 6.89 29.43 -31.98
N ILE A 80 6.85 30.58 -32.67
CA ILE A 80 5.65 31.44 -32.73
C ILE A 80 4.47 30.70 -33.37
N ILE A 81 4.70 30.01 -34.48
CA ILE A 81 3.65 29.27 -35.20
C ILE A 81 3.12 28.09 -34.37
N ASN A 82 4.01 27.30 -33.77
CA ASN A 82 3.61 26.16 -32.95
C ASN A 82 2.80 26.58 -31.72
N GLN A 83 3.23 27.64 -31.03
CA GLN A 83 2.49 28.14 -29.86
C GLN A 83 1.14 28.74 -30.26
N LEU A 84 1.08 29.49 -31.37
CA LEU A 84 -0.19 30.00 -31.88
C LEU A 84 -1.15 28.86 -32.28
N TYR A 85 -0.63 27.79 -32.90
CA TYR A 85 -1.42 26.60 -33.24
C TYR A 85 -1.99 25.93 -31.99
N ILE A 86 -1.15 25.70 -30.97
CA ILE A 86 -1.57 25.09 -29.70
C ILE A 86 -2.66 25.93 -29.02
N GLU A 87 -2.48 27.24 -28.92
CA GLU A 87 -3.46 28.11 -28.28
C GLU A 87 -4.78 28.21 -29.07
N THR A 88 -4.69 28.26 -30.41
CA THR A 88 -5.86 28.24 -31.28
C THR A 88 -6.62 26.91 -31.14
N TYR A 89 -5.90 25.78 -31.05
CA TYR A 89 -6.46 24.44 -30.85
C TYR A 89 -7.13 24.29 -29.47
N LYS A 90 -6.47 24.76 -28.40
CA LYS A 90 -7.06 24.80 -27.04
C LYS A 90 -8.37 25.58 -27.03
N LEU A 91 -8.42 26.72 -27.72
CA LEU A 91 -9.64 27.53 -27.84
C LEU A 91 -10.74 26.84 -28.66
N CYS A 92 -10.39 26.14 -29.75
CA CYS A 92 -11.35 25.36 -30.53
C CYS A 92 -12.02 24.23 -29.72
N ASN A 93 -11.29 23.68 -28.74
CA ASN A 93 -11.73 22.55 -27.94
C ASN A 93 -12.31 22.93 -26.57
N LYS A 94 -12.30 24.22 -26.22
CA LYS A 94 -12.82 24.72 -24.93
C LYS A 94 -14.35 24.63 -24.80
N GLU A 95 -15.08 24.43 -25.89
CA GLU A 95 -16.55 24.30 -25.91
C GLU A 95 -17.09 22.86 -25.93
N LEU A 96 -16.21 21.85 -25.99
CA LEU A 96 -16.63 20.45 -26.00
C LEU A 96 -16.85 19.84 -24.60
N SER A 97 -16.44 20.51 -23.51
CA SER A 97 -16.02 19.78 -22.31
C SER A 97 -16.86 19.94 -21.03
N THR A 98 -18.04 20.56 -21.02
CA THR A 98 -18.78 20.64 -19.73
C THR A 98 -20.25 20.24 -19.79
N HIS A 99 -21.12 20.85 -20.58
CA HIS A 99 -22.56 20.64 -20.31
C HIS A 99 -23.21 19.42 -21.00
N LYS A 100 -22.90 19.13 -22.27
CA LYS A 100 -23.47 17.98 -23.00
C LYS A 100 -22.82 16.65 -22.64
N LEU A 101 -21.50 16.62 -22.48
CA LEU A 101 -20.79 15.43 -22.00
C LEU A 101 -21.14 15.11 -20.54
N ARG A 102 -21.31 16.11 -19.65
CA ARG A 102 -21.82 15.85 -18.29
C ARG A 102 -23.18 15.20 -18.33
N LYS A 103 -24.13 15.73 -19.11
CA LYS A 103 -25.47 15.12 -19.21
C LYS A 103 -25.45 13.68 -19.75
N ILE A 104 -24.69 13.42 -20.83
CA ILE A 104 -24.54 12.05 -21.39
C ILE A 104 -23.82 11.12 -20.41
N ASN A 105 -22.80 11.62 -19.70
CA ASN A 105 -22.08 10.84 -18.71
C ASN A 105 -22.92 10.59 -17.46
N GLU A 106 -23.74 11.55 -17.02
CA GLU A 106 -24.71 11.41 -15.93
C GLU A 106 -25.80 10.40 -16.26
N GLU A 107 -26.34 10.41 -17.48
CA GLU A 107 -27.31 9.42 -17.95
C GLU A 107 -26.69 8.01 -17.99
N LYS A 108 -25.50 7.85 -18.59
CA LYS A 108 -24.77 6.57 -18.60
C LYS A 108 -24.39 6.09 -17.20
N LEU A 109 -24.01 7.01 -16.31
CA LEU A 109 -23.68 6.72 -14.93
C LEU A 109 -24.92 6.27 -14.16
N LEU A 110 -26.08 6.90 -14.39
CA LEU A 110 -27.36 6.49 -13.80
C LEU A 110 -27.78 5.10 -14.29
N ASP A 111 -27.63 4.80 -15.58
CA ASP A 111 -27.91 3.46 -16.11
C ASP A 111 -26.98 2.40 -15.50
N THR A 112 -25.69 2.73 -15.37
CA THR A 112 -24.70 1.87 -14.72
C THR A 112 -25.05 1.64 -13.25
N ARG A 113 -25.45 2.70 -12.54
CA ARG A 113 -25.90 2.64 -11.14
C ARG A 113 -27.13 1.78 -10.97
N ARG A 114 -28.15 1.96 -11.82
CA ARG A 114 -29.36 1.13 -11.83
C ARG A 114 -29.05 -0.35 -12.08
N LYS A 115 -28.17 -0.63 -13.04
CA LYS A 115 -27.73 -1.99 -13.37
C LYS A 115 -27.06 -2.65 -12.17
N TYR A 116 -26.01 -2.06 -11.61
CA TYR A 116 -25.27 -2.66 -10.50
C TYR A 116 -26.09 -2.71 -9.22
N PHE A 117 -26.92 -1.70 -8.95
CA PHE A 117 -27.84 -1.73 -7.83
C PHE A 117 -28.74 -2.95 -7.87
N LYS A 118 -29.40 -3.21 -9.01
CA LYS A 118 -30.26 -4.38 -9.18
C LYS A 118 -29.47 -5.68 -8.95
N ILE A 119 -28.30 -5.82 -9.55
CA ILE A 119 -27.46 -7.01 -9.42
C ILE A 119 -27.11 -7.24 -7.95
N ASN A 120 -26.54 -6.24 -7.29
CA ASN A 120 -26.02 -6.37 -5.94
C ASN A 120 -27.13 -6.49 -4.90
N PHE A 121 -28.28 -5.83 -5.10
CA PHE A 121 -29.44 -5.99 -4.22
C PHE A 121 -30.04 -7.40 -4.30
N ASN A 122 -30.06 -8.01 -5.50
CA ASN A 122 -30.42 -9.41 -5.63
C ASN A 122 -29.39 -10.34 -4.98
N LYS A 123 -28.09 -10.07 -5.17
CA LYS A 123 -27.03 -10.85 -4.53
C LYS A 123 -27.12 -10.79 -3.01
N LEU A 124 -27.39 -9.63 -2.43
CA LEU A 124 -27.61 -9.46 -1.00
C LEU A 124 -28.74 -10.37 -0.49
N ILE A 125 -29.90 -10.36 -1.17
CA ILE A 125 -31.04 -11.21 -0.81
C ILE A 125 -30.68 -12.69 -0.94
N CYS A 126 -30.00 -13.09 -2.02
CA CYS A 126 -29.58 -14.48 -2.23
C CYS A 126 -28.55 -14.93 -1.18
N PHE A 127 -27.58 -14.07 -0.85
CA PHE A 127 -26.57 -14.30 0.17
C PHE A 127 -27.23 -14.55 1.53
N ILE A 128 -28.12 -13.66 1.99
CA ILE A 128 -28.82 -13.80 3.26
C ILE A 128 -29.60 -15.13 3.31
N LYS A 129 -30.29 -15.49 2.22
CA LYS A 129 -31.02 -16.77 2.13
C LYS A 129 -30.09 -17.97 2.23
N GLN A 130 -28.94 -17.92 1.57
CA GLN A 130 -27.98 -19.01 1.59
C GLN A 130 -27.36 -19.17 2.98
N VAL A 131 -26.96 -18.07 3.62
CA VAL A 131 -26.47 -18.06 5.01
C VAL A 131 -27.54 -18.60 5.96
N ALA A 132 -28.81 -18.19 5.80
CA ALA A 132 -29.91 -18.71 6.63
C ALA A 132 -30.06 -20.24 6.52
N ASN A 133 -29.92 -20.80 5.32
CA ASN A 133 -30.02 -22.25 5.09
C ASN A 133 -28.85 -23.03 5.68
N LEU A 134 -27.69 -22.38 5.85
CA LEU A 134 -26.48 -23.02 6.36
C LEU A 134 -26.37 -22.93 7.89
N TYR A 135 -27.19 -22.11 8.56
CA TYR A 135 -27.08 -21.81 9.99
C TYR A 135 -26.86 -23.05 10.88
N GLU A 136 -27.71 -24.09 10.76
CA GLU A 136 -27.64 -25.28 11.64
C GLU A 136 -26.36 -26.10 11.47
N VAL A 137 -25.73 -26.05 10.30
CA VAL A 137 -24.53 -26.83 9.97
C VAL A 137 -23.26 -25.99 10.14
N ASP A 138 -23.36 -24.69 9.89
CA ASP A 138 -22.21 -23.79 9.81
C ASP A 138 -22.02 -22.94 11.07
N TYR A 139 -23.00 -22.72 11.94
CA TYR A 139 -22.84 -21.76 13.05
C TYR A 139 -21.78 -22.19 14.08
N ASP A 140 -21.83 -23.45 14.51
CA ASP A 140 -20.95 -23.97 15.57
C ASP A 140 -19.60 -24.47 15.07
N THR A 141 -19.40 -24.56 13.75
CA THR A 141 -18.13 -24.98 13.14
C THR A 141 -17.18 -23.78 13.00
N ASP A 142 -15.88 -24.02 12.79
CA ASP A 142 -14.93 -22.93 12.54
C ASP A 142 -14.87 -22.47 11.08
N LYS A 143 -15.19 -23.35 10.12
CA LYS A 143 -15.09 -23.10 8.68
C LYS A 143 -16.44 -23.23 7.99
N SER A 144 -16.56 -22.71 6.78
CA SER A 144 -17.75 -22.84 5.94
C SER A 144 -17.29 -23.08 4.50
N ASP A 145 -18.00 -23.92 3.76
CA ASP A 145 -17.75 -24.12 2.33
C ASP A 145 -18.24 -22.91 1.49
N PHE A 146 -19.11 -22.09 2.07
CA PHE A 146 -19.69 -20.92 1.41
C PHE A 146 -19.02 -19.60 1.79
N LEU A 147 -18.67 -19.44 3.08
CA LEU A 147 -18.06 -18.22 3.61
C LEU A 147 -16.55 -18.37 3.74
N LYS A 148 -15.79 -17.38 3.28
CA LYS A 148 -14.35 -17.30 3.60
C LYS A 148 -14.07 -16.93 5.06
N LEU A 149 -15.03 -16.29 5.74
CA LEU A 149 -14.93 -15.96 7.16
C LEU A 149 -14.78 -17.23 8.00
N GLN A 150 -13.94 -17.17 9.03
CA GLN A 150 -13.65 -18.29 9.92
C GLN A 150 -13.80 -17.89 11.38
N GLY A 151 -14.00 -18.90 12.25
CA GLY A 151 -14.08 -18.74 13.69
C GLY A 151 -15.08 -17.67 14.12
N TYR A 152 -14.63 -16.73 14.97
CA TYR A 152 -15.48 -15.72 15.58
C TYR A 152 -16.13 -14.74 14.58
N GLN A 153 -15.46 -14.40 13.47
CA GLN A 153 -16.03 -13.47 12.47
C GLN A 153 -17.21 -14.09 11.73
N LYS A 154 -17.18 -15.42 11.54
CA LYS A 154 -18.31 -16.16 10.99
C LYS A 154 -19.49 -16.12 11.96
N LYS A 155 -19.24 -16.38 13.25
CA LYS A 155 -20.28 -16.30 14.30
C LYS A 155 -20.86 -14.89 14.40
N GLU A 156 -20.01 -13.86 14.36
CA GLU A 156 -20.41 -12.44 14.32
C GLU A 156 -21.39 -12.14 13.17
N LEU A 157 -21.09 -12.60 11.95
CA LEU A 157 -21.99 -12.46 10.81
C LEU A 157 -23.37 -13.06 11.11
N TYR A 158 -23.41 -14.29 11.62
CA TYR A 158 -24.66 -14.96 11.96
C TYR A 158 -25.43 -14.21 13.07
N ASP A 159 -24.76 -13.83 14.15
CA ASP A 159 -25.37 -13.12 15.27
C ASP A 159 -25.93 -11.76 14.85
N ASN A 160 -25.22 -11.03 13.97
CA ASN A 160 -25.70 -9.77 13.42
C ASN A 160 -26.90 -9.96 12.48
N LEU A 161 -26.92 -11.01 11.66
CA LEU A 161 -28.10 -11.31 10.84
C LEU A 161 -29.32 -11.74 11.68
N ILE A 162 -29.10 -12.43 12.81
CA ILE A 162 -30.15 -12.79 13.78
C ILE A 162 -30.67 -11.54 14.50
N SER A 163 -29.78 -10.65 14.96
CA SER A 163 -30.16 -9.42 15.67
C SER A 163 -30.98 -8.48 14.76
N LEU A 164 -30.63 -8.43 13.48
CA LEU A 164 -31.38 -7.73 12.43
C LEU A 164 -32.68 -8.45 12.03
N LYS A 165 -32.97 -9.63 12.59
CA LYS A 165 -34.13 -10.47 12.24
C LYS A 165 -34.19 -10.82 10.76
N LEU A 166 -33.04 -10.94 10.10
CA LEU A 166 -32.95 -11.36 8.68
C LEU A 166 -32.88 -12.87 8.56
N ILE A 167 -32.36 -13.55 9.59
CA ILE A 167 -32.36 -15.00 9.73
C ILE A 167 -32.88 -15.37 11.13
N SER A 168 -33.22 -16.64 11.34
CA SER A 168 -33.69 -17.14 12.63
C SER A 168 -32.94 -18.40 13.04
N ARG A 169 -32.89 -18.67 14.35
CA ARG A 169 -32.21 -19.86 14.89
C ARG A 169 -32.89 -21.19 14.57
N ASN A 170 -34.12 -21.18 14.02
CA ASN A 170 -34.92 -22.38 13.75
C ASN A 170 -35.35 -22.46 12.27
N VAL A 171 -35.18 -23.61 11.63
CA VAL A 171 -35.47 -23.90 10.20
C VAL A 171 -36.94 -23.72 9.75
N HIS A 172 -37.87 -23.37 10.66
CA HIS A 172 -39.30 -23.24 10.33
C HIS A 172 -39.85 -21.82 10.33
N GLY A 173 -39.04 -20.82 10.67
CA GLY A 173 -39.39 -19.42 10.49
C GLY A 173 -38.85 -18.91 9.15
N TYR A 174 -39.57 -19.11 8.04
CA TYR A 174 -39.27 -18.41 6.79
C TYR A 174 -39.48 -16.89 7.00
N LEU A 175 -38.46 -16.23 7.53
CA LEU A 175 -38.39 -14.78 7.50
C LEU A 175 -38.24 -14.40 6.04
N SER A 176 -39.29 -13.80 5.47
CA SER A 176 -39.20 -13.21 4.14
C SER A 176 -38.16 -12.10 4.22
N VAL A 177 -36.94 -12.36 3.71
CA VAL A 177 -35.85 -11.38 3.66
C VAL A 177 -36.34 -10.05 3.07
N GLN A 178 -37.24 -10.10 2.09
CA GLN A 178 -37.83 -8.90 1.50
C GLN A 178 -38.73 -8.13 2.48
N LYS A 179 -39.54 -8.84 3.27
CA LYS A 179 -40.41 -8.26 4.29
C LYS A 179 -39.60 -7.63 5.43
N GLU A 180 -38.54 -8.29 5.87
CA GLU A 180 -37.69 -7.78 6.95
C GLU A 180 -36.81 -6.62 6.46
N LEU A 181 -36.24 -6.70 5.25
CA LEU A 181 -35.58 -5.54 4.63
C LEU A 181 -36.52 -4.34 4.48
N ALA A 182 -37.79 -4.57 4.12
CA ALA A 182 -38.78 -3.49 4.02
C ALA A 182 -39.00 -2.79 5.37
N LYS A 183 -39.08 -3.55 6.47
CA LYS A 183 -39.19 -2.98 7.82
C LYS A 183 -37.94 -2.22 8.24
N ILE A 184 -36.75 -2.81 8.03
CA ILE A 184 -35.46 -2.20 8.43
C ILE A 184 -35.24 -0.87 7.69
N LEU A 185 -35.61 -0.83 6.41
CA LEU A 185 -35.42 0.35 5.56
C LEU A 185 -36.61 1.33 5.63
N ASP A 186 -37.64 1.02 6.41
CA ASP A 186 -38.88 1.81 6.51
C ASP A 186 -39.51 2.12 5.14
N VAL A 187 -39.73 1.06 4.36
CA VAL A 187 -40.38 1.12 3.04
C VAL A 187 -41.40 0.00 2.88
N SER A 188 -42.25 0.07 1.86
CA SER A 188 -43.19 -1.02 1.56
C SER A 188 -42.47 -2.25 0.97
N GLU A 189 -43.00 -3.45 1.22
CA GLU A 189 -42.52 -4.68 0.59
C GLU A 189 -42.61 -4.61 -0.95
N ALA A 190 -43.64 -3.91 -1.46
CA ALA A 190 -43.77 -3.62 -2.89
C ALA A 190 -42.58 -2.80 -3.42
N GLN A 191 -42.08 -1.83 -2.65
CA GLN A 191 -40.91 -1.02 -3.02
C GLN A 191 -39.64 -1.90 -3.12
N VAL A 192 -39.41 -2.77 -2.13
CA VAL A 192 -38.31 -3.74 -2.15
C VAL A 192 -38.42 -4.70 -3.34
N SER A 193 -39.63 -5.16 -3.67
CA SER A 193 -39.87 -6.00 -4.85
C SER A 193 -39.58 -5.26 -6.15
N ARG A 194 -39.95 -3.98 -6.27
CA ARG A 194 -39.63 -3.15 -7.44
C ARG A 194 -38.13 -2.96 -7.62
N TRP A 195 -37.40 -2.71 -6.54
CA TRP A 195 -35.93 -2.63 -6.55
C TRP A 195 -35.28 -3.94 -7.01
N LYS A 196 -35.71 -5.07 -6.44
CA LYS A 196 -35.25 -6.41 -6.83
C LYS A 196 -35.46 -6.68 -8.33
N ASN A 197 -36.60 -6.27 -8.88
CA ASN A 197 -36.92 -6.47 -10.29
C ASN A 197 -36.29 -5.42 -11.21
N GLY A 198 -35.67 -4.35 -10.66
CA GLY A 198 -35.13 -3.23 -11.42
C GLY A 198 -36.21 -2.33 -12.05
N LEU A 199 -37.43 -2.39 -11.51
CA LEU A 199 -38.56 -1.54 -11.94
C LEU A 199 -38.48 -0.14 -11.32
N ASP A 200 -37.63 0.04 -10.33
CA ASP A 200 -37.39 1.32 -9.67
C ASP A 200 -35.96 1.39 -9.14
N TYR A 201 -35.46 2.62 -8.95
CA TYR A 201 -34.17 2.91 -8.34
C TYR A 201 -34.41 3.63 -7.00
N PRO A 202 -33.70 3.31 -5.91
CA PRO A 202 -33.95 3.96 -4.64
C PRO A 202 -33.69 5.47 -4.70
N SER A 203 -34.49 6.25 -3.96
CA SER A 203 -34.21 7.66 -3.70
C SER A 203 -32.90 7.81 -2.92
N ASN A 204 -32.30 9.01 -2.92
CA ASN A 204 -31.09 9.27 -2.14
C ASN A 204 -31.27 8.95 -0.64
N GLU A 205 -32.43 9.26 -0.08
CA GLU A 205 -32.77 8.90 1.30
C GLU A 205 -32.73 7.38 1.52
N ASN A 206 -33.33 6.60 0.61
CA ASN A 206 -33.33 5.15 0.70
C ASN A 206 -31.94 4.54 0.42
N LEU A 207 -31.13 5.17 -0.44
CA LEU A 207 -29.72 4.79 -0.62
C LEU A 207 -28.92 5.02 0.65
N LEU A 208 -29.15 6.11 1.38
CA LEU A 208 -28.53 6.37 2.67
C LEU A 208 -28.97 5.35 3.73
N LYS A 209 -30.27 5.01 3.79
CA LYS A 209 -30.77 3.95 4.68
C LYS A 209 -30.12 2.60 4.38
N LEU A 210 -29.99 2.25 3.09
CA LEU A 210 -29.29 1.03 2.65
C LEU A 210 -27.80 1.07 2.98
N ALA A 211 -27.14 2.21 2.82
CA ALA A 211 -25.74 2.40 3.15
C ALA A 211 -25.52 2.20 4.66
N PHE A 212 -26.33 2.85 5.50
CA PHE A 212 -26.29 2.68 6.97
C PHE A 212 -26.55 1.24 7.39
N PHE A 213 -27.58 0.60 6.83
CA PHE A 213 -27.91 -0.81 7.08
C PHE A 213 -26.74 -1.75 6.76
N CYS A 214 -25.97 -1.45 5.71
CA CYS A 214 -24.83 -2.26 5.27
C CYS A 214 -23.48 -1.78 5.79
N ASN A 215 -23.47 -0.92 6.82
CA ASN A 215 -22.27 -0.31 7.38
C ASN A 215 -21.35 0.35 6.31
N LYS A 216 -21.94 1.00 5.31
CA LYS A 216 -21.24 1.73 4.23
C LYS A 216 -21.44 3.24 4.39
N SER A 217 -20.37 4.00 4.17
CA SER A 217 -20.35 5.47 4.23
C SER A 217 -20.61 6.14 2.86
N SER A 218 -21.35 5.49 1.95
CA SER A 218 -21.48 5.94 0.56
C SER A 218 -22.92 6.11 0.08
N GLU A 219 -23.22 7.27 -0.52
CA GLU A 219 -24.49 7.59 -1.19
C GLU A 219 -24.75 6.76 -2.46
N VAL A 220 -23.78 5.96 -2.90
CA VAL A 220 -23.87 5.05 -4.07
C VAL A 220 -23.59 3.60 -3.69
N ALA A 221 -23.81 3.25 -2.42
CA ALA A 221 -23.75 1.87 -1.96
C ALA A 221 -24.52 0.95 -2.93
N PHE A 222 -23.92 -0.18 -3.29
CA PHE A 222 -24.44 -1.17 -4.26
C PHE A 222 -24.46 -0.74 -5.73
N SER A 223 -24.04 0.46 -6.12
CA SER A 223 -24.31 1.00 -7.46
C SER A 223 -23.07 1.24 -8.34
N LEU A 224 -21.86 0.94 -7.89
CA LEU A 224 -20.63 1.26 -8.65
C LEU A 224 -20.05 0.08 -9.43
N PHE A 225 -20.03 -1.09 -8.83
CA PHE A 225 -19.46 -2.32 -9.39
C PHE A 225 -20.21 -3.52 -8.81
N GLU A 226 -20.03 -4.69 -9.41
CA GLU A 226 -20.63 -5.93 -8.94
C GLU A 226 -19.90 -6.46 -7.70
N LEU A 227 -20.64 -6.76 -6.64
CA LEU A 227 -20.12 -7.27 -5.36
C LEU A 227 -20.03 -8.79 -5.40
N ASN A 228 -18.98 -9.35 -4.79
CA ASN A 228 -18.85 -10.77 -4.48
C ASN A 228 -19.44 -11.09 -3.08
N ASN A 229 -19.39 -12.36 -2.66
CA ASN A 229 -19.94 -12.76 -1.36
C ASN A 229 -19.16 -12.21 -0.17
N ASP A 230 -17.84 -12.07 -0.29
CA ASP A 230 -16.99 -11.51 0.77
C ASP A 230 -17.30 -10.01 0.96
N ASP A 231 -17.53 -9.30 -0.15
CA ASP A 231 -17.95 -7.89 -0.13
C ASP A 231 -19.30 -7.69 0.56
N ILE A 232 -20.18 -8.70 0.53
CA ILE A 232 -21.49 -8.68 1.20
C ILE A 232 -21.34 -9.11 2.67
N ALA A 233 -20.58 -10.16 2.94
CA ALA A 233 -20.34 -10.66 4.30
C ALA A 233 -19.70 -9.57 5.19
N SER A 234 -18.74 -8.82 4.65
CA SER A 234 -18.07 -7.71 5.34
C SER A 234 -19.01 -6.58 5.79
N MET A 235 -20.18 -6.43 5.18
CA MET A 235 -21.18 -5.42 5.57
C MET A 235 -21.82 -5.68 6.94
N PHE A 236 -21.76 -6.92 7.41
CA PHE A 236 -22.43 -7.40 8.61
C PHE A 236 -21.46 -7.76 9.73
N ILE A 237 -20.19 -7.37 9.62
CA ILE A 237 -19.18 -7.54 10.67
C ILE A 237 -18.57 -6.18 11.00
N LYS A 238 -18.33 -5.94 12.29
CA LYS A 238 -17.74 -4.72 12.84
C LYS A 238 -16.41 -4.97 13.51
N SER A 239 -16.12 -6.21 13.91
CA SER A 239 -14.86 -6.57 14.56
C SER A 239 -13.60 -6.09 13.82
N PRO A 240 -13.49 -6.12 12.47
CA PRO A 240 -12.32 -5.58 11.78
C PRO A 240 -12.19 -4.06 11.91
N TYR A 241 -13.33 -3.35 11.91
CA TYR A 241 -13.34 -1.89 12.11
C TYR A 241 -12.93 -1.54 13.54
N TYR A 242 -13.44 -2.26 14.55
CA TYR A 242 -13.04 -2.07 15.95
C TYR A 242 -11.55 -2.31 16.13
N ALA A 243 -11.04 -3.43 15.62
CA ALA A 243 -9.62 -3.77 15.69
C ALA A 243 -8.73 -2.71 15.02
N MET A 244 -9.11 -2.26 13.81
CA MET A 244 -8.40 -1.20 13.09
C MET A 244 -8.35 0.10 13.90
N ARG A 245 -9.47 0.55 14.48
CA ARG A 245 -9.54 1.78 15.29
C ARG A 245 -8.71 1.69 16.58
N ILE A 246 -8.66 0.51 17.19
CA ILE A 246 -7.82 0.23 18.36
C ILE A 246 -6.34 0.27 17.98
N GLU A 247 -5.95 -0.36 16.87
CA GLU A 247 -4.57 -0.34 16.36
C GLU A 247 -4.12 1.08 15.97
N GLU A 248 -5.02 1.87 15.35
CA GLU A 248 -4.76 3.28 15.03
C GLU A 248 -4.44 4.08 16.30
N PHE A 249 -5.24 3.92 17.36
CA PHE A 249 -4.96 4.55 18.65
C PHE A 249 -3.63 4.08 19.25
N GLU A 250 -3.36 2.76 19.23
CA GLU A 250 -2.10 2.21 19.74
C GLU A 250 -0.89 2.80 19.01
N ARG A 251 -0.99 2.96 17.69
CA ARG A 251 0.05 3.58 16.86
C ARG A 251 0.21 5.06 17.17
N GLU A 252 -0.87 5.83 17.21
CA GLU A 252 -0.84 7.26 17.54
C GLU A 252 -0.21 7.50 18.91
N TYR A 253 -0.57 6.68 19.90
CA TYR A 253 -0.02 6.77 21.24
C TYR A 253 1.47 6.40 21.28
N PHE A 254 1.85 5.32 20.59
CA PHE A 254 3.24 4.89 20.46
C PHE A 254 4.12 5.95 19.78
N ASP A 255 3.63 6.56 18.71
CA ASP A 255 4.31 7.66 18.02
C ASP A 255 4.45 8.89 18.92
N CYS A 256 3.45 9.17 19.77
CA CYS A 256 3.53 10.22 20.77
C CYS A 256 4.63 9.95 21.81
N LEU A 257 4.76 8.70 22.31
CA LEU A 257 5.86 8.30 23.20
C LEU A 257 7.22 8.56 22.54
N LYS A 258 7.39 8.11 21.29
CA LYS A 258 8.61 8.33 20.50
C LYS A 258 8.90 9.81 20.35
N LEU A 259 7.90 10.60 19.95
CA LEU A 259 8.07 12.02 19.69
C LEU A 259 8.50 12.79 20.94
N VAL A 260 7.87 12.53 22.10
CA VAL A 260 8.22 13.18 23.37
C VAL A 260 9.65 12.86 23.80
N ILE A 261 10.07 11.60 23.72
CA ILE A 261 11.45 11.22 24.07
C ILE A 261 12.43 11.85 23.07
N SER A 262 12.09 11.90 21.78
CA SER A 262 12.97 12.43 20.73
C SER A 262 13.26 13.94 20.86
N GLN A 263 12.34 14.69 21.46
CA GLN A 263 12.38 16.16 21.57
C GLN A 263 12.93 16.65 22.92
N THR A 264 13.40 15.74 23.77
CA THR A 264 13.86 16.02 25.14
C THR A 264 15.25 15.42 25.38
N ILE A 265 15.90 15.82 26.49
CA ILE A 265 17.18 15.22 26.93
C ILE A 265 17.06 13.69 27.11
N GLY A 266 15.83 13.19 27.28
CA GLY A 266 15.55 11.76 27.35
C GLY A 266 16.03 10.97 26.14
N LYS A 267 16.19 11.57 24.95
CA LYS A 267 16.73 10.86 23.78
C LYS A 267 18.14 10.31 24.02
N GLU A 268 19.04 11.11 24.60
CA GLU A 268 20.42 10.69 24.85
C GLU A 268 20.50 9.65 25.97
N ILE A 269 19.78 9.91 27.08
CA ILE A 269 19.67 8.98 28.22
C ILE A 269 19.10 7.64 27.75
N PHE A 270 18.03 7.66 26.98
CA PHE A 270 17.38 6.48 26.42
C PHE A 270 18.31 5.71 25.49
N SER A 271 18.96 6.40 24.55
CA SER A 271 19.89 5.75 23.61
C SER A 271 21.05 5.06 24.33
N ASN A 272 21.59 5.68 25.39
CA ASN A 272 22.63 5.08 26.22
C ASN A 272 22.12 3.86 26.98
N LEU A 273 20.92 3.92 27.57
CA LEU A 273 20.31 2.79 28.28
C LEU A 273 20.01 1.60 27.36
N VAL A 274 19.49 1.88 26.15
CA VAL A 274 19.23 0.85 25.13
C VAL A 274 20.53 0.14 24.77
N ARG A 275 21.60 0.91 24.53
CA ARG A 275 22.93 0.37 24.20
C ARG A 275 23.55 -0.43 25.35
N GLU A 276 23.53 0.10 26.57
CA GLU A 276 24.19 -0.55 27.72
C GLU A 276 23.51 -1.86 28.15
N LYS A 277 22.20 -1.94 27.95
CA LYS A 277 21.38 -3.07 28.38
C LYS A 277 20.99 -4.01 27.23
N ASN A 278 21.52 -3.78 26.02
CA ASN A 278 21.25 -4.58 24.82
C ASN A 278 19.74 -4.81 24.61
N TYR A 279 18.95 -3.74 24.64
CA TYR A 279 17.53 -3.85 24.34
C TYR A 279 17.39 -4.23 22.86
N LEU A 280 16.94 -5.47 22.64
CA LEU A 280 16.56 -6.08 21.36
C LEU A 280 17.74 -6.44 20.44
N LEU A 281 18.75 -5.58 20.24
CA LEU A 281 20.02 -5.97 19.60
C LEU A 281 21.08 -6.31 20.66
N ALA A 282 21.74 -7.45 20.50
CA ALA A 282 22.82 -7.92 21.36
C ALA A 282 24.13 -7.15 21.13
N TYR A 283 24.39 -6.70 19.89
CA TYR A 283 25.58 -5.94 19.52
C TYR A 283 25.37 -5.11 18.25
N GLU A 284 26.29 -4.18 18.01
CA GLU A 284 26.33 -3.39 16.78
C GLU A 284 26.61 -4.30 15.58
N ASP A 285 25.73 -4.30 14.58
CA ASP A 285 25.79 -5.09 13.33
C ASP A 285 25.03 -6.43 13.28
N GLU A 286 24.42 -6.87 14.38
CA GLU A 286 23.65 -8.12 14.41
C GLU A 286 22.60 -8.24 13.28
N ASP A 287 21.79 -7.20 13.07
CA ASP A 287 20.75 -7.17 12.02
C ASP A 287 21.33 -7.35 10.60
N THR A 288 22.49 -6.75 10.38
CA THR A 288 23.18 -6.67 9.09
C THR A 288 23.90 -7.98 8.80
N GLU A 289 24.49 -8.61 9.82
CA GLU A 289 25.05 -9.95 9.72
C GLU A 289 23.99 -11.00 9.39
N ILE A 290 22.81 -10.94 10.04
CA ILE A 290 21.71 -11.85 9.76
C ILE A 290 21.20 -11.68 8.33
N VAL A 291 20.90 -10.44 7.89
CA VAL A 291 20.43 -10.18 6.52
C VAL A 291 21.50 -10.57 5.49
N LYS A 292 22.77 -10.31 5.77
CA LYS A 292 23.90 -10.70 4.91
C LYS A 292 23.97 -12.22 4.73
N LYS A 293 23.83 -12.98 5.82
CA LYS A 293 23.78 -14.45 5.78
C LYS A 293 22.67 -14.96 4.86
N LEU A 294 21.49 -14.34 4.92
CA LEU A 294 20.34 -14.78 4.13
C LEU A 294 20.46 -14.40 2.65
N LEU A 295 20.99 -13.21 2.34
CA LEU A 295 21.32 -12.86 0.96
C LEU A 295 22.32 -13.86 0.35
N PHE A 296 23.33 -14.26 1.13
CA PHE A 296 24.30 -15.26 0.71
C PHE A 296 23.67 -16.62 0.44
N ARG A 297 22.84 -17.12 1.36
CA ARG A 297 22.07 -18.35 1.16
C ARG A 297 21.24 -18.28 -0.12
N ASP A 298 20.39 -17.25 -0.25
CA ASP A 298 19.45 -17.12 -1.36
C ASP A 298 20.17 -16.98 -2.70
N CYS A 299 21.32 -16.29 -2.74
CA CYS A 299 22.18 -16.19 -3.91
C CYS A 299 22.72 -17.56 -4.35
N ILE A 300 23.25 -18.35 -3.42
CA ILE A 300 23.79 -19.68 -3.71
C ILE A 300 22.68 -20.63 -4.17
N ILE A 301 21.49 -20.58 -3.54
CA ILE A 301 20.35 -21.42 -3.91
C ILE A 301 19.84 -21.05 -5.30
N LEU A 302 19.68 -19.76 -5.60
CA LEU A 302 19.31 -19.29 -6.93
C LEU A 302 20.27 -19.83 -8.00
N LEU A 303 21.58 -19.72 -7.76
CA LEU A 303 22.61 -20.23 -8.67
C LEU A 303 22.54 -21.74 -8.82
N LYS A 304 22.31 -22.48 -7.72
CA LYS A 304 22.22 -23.94 -7.74
C LYS A 304 21.00 -24.43 -8.51
N GLU A 305 19.82 -23.88 -8.25
CA GLU A 305 18.59 -24.26 -8.98
C GLU A 305 18.72 -23.90 -10.46
N SER A 306 19.35 -22.77 -10.78
CA SER A 306 19.63 -22.39 -12.17
C SER A 306 20.66 -23.29 -12.83
N PHE A 307 21.67 -23.75 -12.07
CA PHE A 307 22.70 -24.66 -12.54
C PHE A 307 22.13 -26.05 -12.86
N ASP A 308 21.18 -26.55 -12.05
CA ASP A 308 20.59 -27.88 -12.27
C ASP A 308 19.87 -28.00 -13.62
N ILE A 309 19.37 -26.87 -14.16
CA ILE A 309 18.77 -26.79 -15.49
C ILE A 309 19.81 -27.04 -16.60
N LEU A 310 21.09 -26.69 -16.37
CA LEU A 310 22.16 -26.90 -17.35
C LEU A 310 22.50 -28.39 -17.55
N ASN A 311 22.16 -29.24 -16.57
CA ASN A 311 22.42 -30.69 -16.58
C ASN A 311 23.88 -31.04 -16.93
N LEU A 312 24.83 -30.31 -16.31
CA LEU A 312 26.27 -30.52 -16.50
C LEU A 312 26.77 -31.71 -15.67
N LYS A 313 27.85 -32.34 -16.10
CA LYS A 313 28.48 -33.47 -15.40
C LYS A 313 29.45 -33.07 -14.28
N ILE A 314 29.73 -31.77 -14.15
CA ILE A 314 30.57 -31.23 -13.08
C ILE A 314 29.71 -30.95 -11.86
N SER A 315 30.29 -30.98 -10.66
CA SER A 315 29.58 -30.55 -9.45
C SER A 315 29.32 -29.04 -9.48
N PHE A 316 28.25 -28.58 -8.85
CA PHE A 316 27.93 -27.17 -8.72
C PHE A 316 29.09 -26.33 -8.14
N GLU A 317 29.76 -26.82 -7.09
CA GLU A 317 30.90 -26.13 -6.48
C GLU A 317 32.05 -25.90 -7.47
N ASN A 318 32.51 -26.97 -8.14
CA ASN A 318 33.51 -26.86 -9.20
C ASN A 318 33.07 -25.95 -10.35
N TRP A 319 31.80 -26.00 -10.77
CA TRP A 319 31.27 -25.07 -11.76
C TRP A 319 31.36 -23.62 -11.30
N LEU A 320 31.00 -23.34 -10.05
CA LEU A 320 31.06 -22.00 -9.47
C LEU A 320 32.51 -21.50 -9.39
N ILE A 321 33.45 -22.36 -9.00
CA ILE A 321 34.89 -22.05 -9.01
C ILE A 321 35.36 -21.77 -10.45
N GLU A 322 34.93 -22.55 -11.44
CA GLU A 322 35.29 -22.31 -12.84
C GLU A 322 34.72 -20.99 -13.38
N GLN A 323 33.43 -20.70 -13.12
CA GLN A 323 32.81 -19.43 -13.55
C GLN A 323 33.49 -18.20 -12.96
N THR A 324 34.18 -18.37 -11.84
CA THR A 324 34.82 -17.29 -11.09
C THR A 324 36.34 -17.25 -11.31
N ALA A 325 36.93 -18.33 -11.82
CA ALA A 325 38.31 -18.43 -12.26
C ALA A 325 38.53 -17.98 -13.72
N PHE A 326 37.51 -18.07 -14.59
CA PHE A 326 37.64 -17.69 -16.00
C PHE A 326 37.37 -16.19 -16.24
N GLY A 327 38.46 -15.40 -16.33
CA GLY A 327 38.48 -14.15 -17.06
C GLY A 327 39.32 -13.06 -16.40
N THR A 328 40.31 -12.54 -17.15
CA THR A 328 41.00 -11.26 -16.85
C THR A 328 40.03 -10.12 -16.55
N ASP A 329 38.80 -10.18 -17.07
CA ASP A 329 37.71 -9.24 -16.83
C ASP A 329 37.09 -9.36 -15.43
N PHE A 330 36.92 -10.57 -14.88
CA PHE A 330 36.41 -10.76 -13.51
C PHE A 330 37.41 -10.26 -12.46
N PHE A 331 38.70 -10.43 -12.72
CA PHE A 331 39.78 -9.87 -11.91
C PHE A 331 39.81 -8.32 -11.99
N TYR A 332 39.63 -7.76 -13.20
CA TYR A 332 39.58 -6.31 -13.40
C TYR A 332 38.37 -5.65 -12.72
N ILE A 333 37.18 -6.25 -12.81
CA ILE A 333 35.97 -5.69 -12.20
C ILE A 333 36.00 -5.85 -10.67
N ASN A 334 36.61 -6.90 -10.10
CA ASN A 334 36.82 -6.98 -8.65
C ASN A 334 37.76 -5.89 -8.11
N ILE A 335 38.61 -5.34 -8.97
CA ILE A 335 39.48 -4.19 -8.65
C ILE A 335 38.73 -2.86 -8.83
N VAL A 336 37.82 -2.75 -9.82
CA VAL A 336 37.10 -1.51 -10.15
C VAL A 336 35.82 -1.32 -9.33
N GLU A 337 35.05 -2.38 -9.09
CA GLU A 337 33.87 -2.45 -8.22
C GLU A 337 34.00 -3.67 -7.28
N PRO A 338 34.76 -3.55 -6.19
CA PRO A 338 34.85 -4.60 -5.18
C PRO A 338 33.47 -4.89 -4.58
N PHE A 339 33.19 -6.16 -4.30
CA PHE A 339 32.00 -6.55 -3.55
C PHE A 339 31.96 -5.77 -2.23
N LYS A 340 30.86 -5.05 -2.01
CA LYS A 340 30.58 -4.29 -0.79
C LYS A 340 29.16 -4.56 -0.38
N LEU A 341 28.97 -4.85 0.90
CA LEU A 341 27.66 -5.05 1.51
C LEU A 341 27.66 -4.33 2.85
N ASP A 342 28.02 -3.04 2.80
CA ASP A 342 28.33 -2.22 3.98
C ASP A 342 27.24 -1.15 4.22
N THR A 343 26.47 -0.83 3.18
CA THR A 343 25.42 0.18 3.23
C THR A 343 24.07 -0.39 2.84
N ASN A 344 22.97 0.20 3.33
CA ASN A 344 21.61 -0.23 2.97
C ASN A 344 21.41 -0.25 1.44
N ASP A 345 21.98 0.71 0.71
CA ASP A 345 21.92 0.77 -0.76
C ASP A 345 22.58 -0.46 -1.40
N ASP A 346 23.70 -0.93 -0.85
CA ASP A 346 24.35 -2.16 -1.32
C ASP A 346 23.46 -3.38 -1.09
N PHE A 347 22.88 -3.51 0.11
CA PHE A 347 21.93 -4.58 0.45
C PHE A 347 20.76 -4.60 -0.54
N TYR A 348 20.12 -3.45 -0.78
CA TYR A 348 18.99 -3.34 -1.71
C TYR A 348 19.38 -3.71 -3.15
N LYS A 349 20.57 -3.28 -3.62
CA LYS A 349 21.06 -3.60 -4.97
C LYS A 349 21.18 -5.11 -5.18
N TYR A 350 21.79 -5.83 -4.25
CA TYR A 350 21.94 -7.29 -4.38
C TYR A 350 20.63 -8.04 -4.15
N ALA A 351 19.81 -7.59 -3.19
CA ALA A 351 18.49 -8.15 -2.95
C ALA A 351 17.60 -8.08 -4.19
N GLU A 352 17.61 -6.95 -4.90
CA GLU A 352 16.91 -6.77 -6.17
C GLU A 352 17.35 -7.79 -7.23
N LYS A 353 18.66 -8.00 -7.37
CA LYS A 353 19.23 -8.97 -8.32
C LYS A 353 18.79 -10.40 -8.01
N ILE A 354 18.79 -10.79 -6.74
CA ILE A 354 18.38 -12.14 -6.34
C ILE A 354 16.88 -12.34 -6.59
N ASP A 355 16.04 -11.37 -6.22
CA ASP A 355 14.59 -11.45 -6.42
C ASP A 355 14.20 -11.50 -7.90
N ASP A 356 14.85 -10.69 -8.74
CA ASP A 356 14.67 -10.73 -10.18
C ASP A 356 15.16 -12.06 -10.75
N GLY A 357 16.26 -12.62 -10.23
CA GLY A 357 16.77 -13.93 -10.60
C GLY A 357 15.76 -15.05 -10.34
N PHE A 358 15.18 -15.13 -9.13
CA PHE A 358 14.13 -16.11 -8.82
C PHE A 358 12.88 -15.92 -9.69
N LYS A 359 12.54 -14.68 -10.04
CA LYS A 359 11.46 -14.39 -10.98
C LYS A 359 11.77 -14.94 -12.37
N PHE A 360 12.98 -14.77 -12.89
CA PHE A 360 13.39 -15.34 -14.19
C PHE A 360 13.38 -16.87 -14.17
N LEU A 361 13.88 -17.48 -13.10
CA LEU A 361 13.87 -18.93 -12.90
C LEU A 361 12.44 -19.50 -12.89
N ARG A 362 11.55 -18.91 -12.07
CA ARG A 362 10.13 -19.30 -12.02
C ARG A 362 9.45 -19.16 -13.37
N ASN A 363 9.71 -18.06 -14.08
CA ASN A 363 9.14 -17.82 -15.40
C ASN A 363 9.63 -18.82 -16.45
N TYR A 364 10.90 -19.22 -16.37
CA TYR A 364 11.45 -20.29 -17.21
C TYR A 364 10.74 -21.62 -16.93
N LEU A 365 10.63 -22.01 -15.66
CA LEU A 365 10.05 -23.30 -15.24
C LEU A 365 8.53 -23.40 -15.47
N SER A 366 7.78 -22.32 -15.26
CA SER A 366 6.30 -22.35 -15.22
C SER A 366 5.62 -21.64 -16.38
N TYR A 367 6.32 -20.75 -17.09
CA TYR A 367 5.70 -19.83 -18.07
C TYR A 367 6.40 -19.83 -19.44
N ASN A 368 7.21 -20.85 -19.75
CA ASN A 368 7.93 -21.01 -21.03
C ASN A 368 8.79 -19.79 -21.42
N GLN A 369 9.32 -19.04 -20.44
CA GLN A 369 10.23 -17.93 -20.73
C GLN A 369 11.55 -18.46 -21.33
N SER A 370 12.25 -17.65 -22.12
CA SER A 370 13.51 -18.05 -22.75
C SER A 370 14.61 -18.31 -21.71
N PHE A 371 15.33 -19.42 -21.87
CA PHE A 371 16.54 -19.75 -21.10
C PHE A 371 17.61 -18.66 -21.19
N TYR A 372 17.63 -17.88 -22.29
CA TYR A 372 18.56 -16.76 -22.46
C TYR A 372 18.52 -15.77 -21.30
N LEU A 373 17.33 -15.46 -20.76
CA LEU A 373 17.19 -14.52 -19.66
C LEU A 373 17.74 -15.11 -18.35
N LEU A 374 17.49 -16.39 -18.08
CA LEU A 374 18.09 -17.06 -16.93
C LEU A 374 19.62 -17.10 -17.04
N ARG A 375 20.14 -17.34 -18.25
CA ARG A 375 21.58 -17.30 -18.49
C ARG A 375 22.15 -15.90 -18.26
N GLU A 376 21.58 -14.88 -18.90
CA GLU A 376 22.08 -13.49 -18.87
C GLU A 376 22.02 -12.87 -17.47
N TYR A 377 20.88 -13.01 -16.78
CA TYR A 377 20.59 -12.29 -15.53
C TYR A 377 20.89 -13.09 -14.25
N VAL A 378 21.24 -14.38 -14.37
CA VAL A 378 21.59 -15.21 -13.20
C VAL A 378 22.94 -15.90 -13.40
N LEU A 379 23.04 -16.81 -14.38
CA LEU A 379 24.23 -17.65 -14.54
C LEU A 379 25.48 -16.88 -15.02
N THR A 380 25.31 -15.74 -15.66
CA THR A 380 26.40 -14.85 -16.10
C THR A 380 26.34 -13.46 -15.47
N ASP A 381 25.40 -13.20 -14.55
CA ASP A 381 25.32 -11.90 -13.88
C ASP A 381 26.49 -11.74 -12.91
N TYR A 382 27.32 -10.73 -13.17
CA TYR A 382 28.51 -10.48 -12.40
C TYR A 382 28.22 -10.19 -10.91
N SER A 383 27.11 -9.52 -10.59
CA SER A 383 26.80 -9.17 -9.20
C SER A 383 26.47 -10.44 -8.40
N ILE A 384 25.68 -11.34 -8.99
CA ILE A 384 25.33 -12.63 -8.39
C ILE A 384 26.58 -13.50 -8.23
N LEU A 385 27.39 -13.66 -9.28
CA LEU A 385 28.61 -14.46 -9.21
C LEU A 385 29.63 -13.89 -8.21
N ASN A 386 29.80 -12.57 -8.15
CA ASN A 386 30.73 -11.94 -7.21
C ASN A 386 30.29 -12.14 -5.75
N MET A 387 28.98 -12.07 -5.46
CA MET A 387 28.47 -12.42 -4.14
C MET A 387 28.79 -13.88 -3.79
N ALA A 388 28.58 -14.82 -4.72
CA ALA A 388 28.87 -16.23 -4.49
C ALA A 388 30.37 -16.50 -4.23
N VAL A 389 31.28 -15.81 -4.91
CA VAL A 389 32.72 -15.86 -4.62
C VAL A 389 33.01 -15.38 -3.21
N HIS A 390 32.36 -14.31 -2.78
CA HIS A 390 32.54 -13.78 -1.44
C HIS A 390 32.08 -14.79 -0.38
N VAL A 391 31.00 -15.54 -0.63
CA VAL A 391 30.58 -16.67 0.22
C VAL A 391 31.65 -17.74 0.29
N LEU A 392 32.16 -18.22 -0.86
CA LEU A 392 33.22 -19.23 -0.90
C LEU A 392 34.47 -18.79 -0.11
N LYS A 393 34.86 -17.52 -0.25
CA LYS A 393 35.99 -16.95 0.49
C LYS A 393 35.74 -16.94 2.00
N ILE A 394 34.56 -16.50 2.44
CA ILE A 394 34.20 -16.48 3.87
C ILE A 394 34.23 -17.89 4.45
N LEU A 395 33.68 -18.88 3.74
CA LEU A 395 33.68 -20.27 4.19
C LEU A 395 35.11 -20.82 4.28
N HIS A 396 35.93 -20.57 3.26
CA HIS A 396 37.35 -20.95 3.27
C HIS A 396 38.12 -20.31 4.42
N ASP A 397 37.98 -18.99 4.62
CA ASP A 397 38.68 -18.24 5.67
C ASP A 397 38.26 -18.70 7.08
N ASN A 398 37.03 -19.22 7.22
CA ASN A 398 36.50 -19.80 8.46
C ASN A 398 36.73 -21.32 8.59
N ASN A 399 37.46 -21.97 7.69
CA ASN A 399 37.64 -23.43 7.62
C ASN A 399 36.30 -24.21 7.62
N GLN A 400 35.28 -23.69 6.94
CA GLN A 400 33.98 -24.34 6.76
C GLN A 400 33.91 -25.01 5.39
N ASP A 401 33.42 -26.26 5.35
CA ASP A 401 33.19 -26.99 4.10
C ASP A 401 31.96 -26.45 3.36
N PHE A 402 32.10 -26.20 2.05
CA PHE A 402 31.00 -25.64 1.25
C PHE A 402 29.83 -26.61 1.12
N SER A 403 30.11 -27.89 0.92
CA SER A 403 29.07 -28.91 0.73
C SER A 403 28.25 -29.10 2.01
N GLU A 404 28.91 -29.12 3.18
CA GLU A 404 28.25 -29.18 4.48
C GLU A 404 27.41 -27.92 4.75
N TRP A 405 27.96 -26.73 4.50
CA TRP A 405 27.23 -25.46 4.65
C TRP A 405 26.01 -25.40 3.72
N TYR A 406 26.18 -25.76 2.45
CA TYR A 406 25.10 -25.75 1.46
C TYR A 406 23.99 -26.75 1.83
N HIS A 407 24.34 -27.96 2.28
CA HIS A 407 23.35 -28.94 2.71
C HIS A 407 22.49 -28.38 3.84
N LYS A 408 23.12 -27.81 4.88
CA LYS A 408 22.42 -27.21 6.02
C LYS A 408 21.47 -26.09 5.61
N GLU A 409 21.93 -25.19 4.73
CA GLU A 409 21.13 -24.02 4.35
C GLU A 409 20.04 -24.36 3.31
N SER A 410 20.21 -25.42 2.52
CA SER A 410 19.22 -25.89 1.54
C SER A 410 18.11 -26.75 2.14
N GLU A 411 18.33 -27.41 3.28
CA GLU A 411 17.29 -28.14 4.02
C GLU A 411 16.05 -27.27 4.31
N VAL A 412 16.27 -25.98 4.58
CA VAL A 412 15.19 -25.01 4.83
C VAL A 412 14.24 -24.89 3.62
N TYR A 413 14.77 -24.97 2.39
CA TYR A 413 13.97 -24.89 1.17
C TYR A 413 13.21 -26.18 0.85
N ALA A 414 13.58 -27.29 1.49
CA ALA A 414 12.88 -28.56 1.36
C ALA A 414 11.65 -28.66 2.27
N ASP A 415 11.46 -27.74 3.22
CA ASP A 415 10.25 -27.68 4.05
C ASP A 415 9.07 -27.16 3.22
N ASN A 416 8.00 -27.97 3.13
CA ASN A 416 6.77 -27.61 2.42
C ASN A 416 6.07 -26.36 2.98
N ASN A 417 6.38 -25.98 4.23
CA ASN A 417 5.84 -24.79 4.86
C ASN A 417 6.73 -23.55 4.67
N TYR A 418 7.95 -23.71 4.14
CA TYR A 418 8.85 -22.59 3.92
C TYR A 418 8.40 -21.75 2.73
N ILE A 419 8.22 -20.46 2.96
CA ILE A 419 7.91 -19.48 1.92
C ILE A 419 9.09 -18.54 1.82
N ARG A 420 9.84 -18.64 0.71
CA ARG A 420 10.91 -17.70 0.42
C ARG A 420 10.35 -16.29 0.24
N GLU A 421 10.69 -15.41 1.16
CA GLU A 421 10.39 -13.98 1.04
C GLU A 421 11.35 -13.28 0.08
N GLY A 422 10.86 -12.19 -0.52
CA GLY A 422 11.71 -11.37 -1.38
C GLY A 422 12.86 -10.77 -0.57
N CYS A 423 14.10 -10.93 -1.04
CA CYS A 423 15.28 -10.37 -0.40
C CYS A 423 15.15 -8.86 -0.16
N ARG A 424 14.42 -8.13 -1.03
CA ARG A 424 14.18 -6.69 -0.84
C ARG A 424 13.43 -6.38 0.45
N ASN A 425 12.56 -7.28 0.91
CA ASN A 425 11.85 -7.13 2.19
C ASN A 425 12.85 -7.23 3.36
N LEU A 426 13.85 -8.12 3.27
CA LEU A 426 14.89 -8.26 4.30
C LEU A 426 15.68 -6.95 4.50
N CYS A 427 15.90 -6.20 3.42
CA CYS A 427 16.59 -4.90 3.49
C CYS A 427 15.77 -3.82 4.20
N ALA A 428 14.45 -3.94 4.27
CA ALA A 428 13.60 -3.01 5.01
C ALA A 428 13.71 -3.19 6.54
N SER A 429 14.27 -4.30 7.02
CA SER A 429 14.56 -4.50 8.45
C SER A 429 15.90 -3.94 8.91
N LEU A 430 16.75 -3.49 7.99
CA LEU A 430 18.05 -2.95 8.35
C LEU A 430 17.88 -1.61 9.06
N THR A 431 18.42 -1.53 10.27
CA THR A 431 18.43 -0.30 11.04
C THR A 431 19.06 0.82 10.22
N SER A 432 18.45 2.00 10.21
CA SER A 432 19.00 3.15 9.47
C SER A 432 20.38 3.56 10.03
N ARG A 433 21.44 3.12 9.36
CA ARG A 433 22.83 3.50 9.67
C ARG A 433 23.08 4.92 9.15
N LYS A 434 23.69 5.78 9.97
CA LYS A 434 24.27 7.02 9.43
C LYS A 434 25.44 6.62 8.53
N LYS A 435 25.52 7.21 7.33
CA LYS A 435 26.65 7.03 6.38
C LYS A 435 28.05 7.24 6.99
N ILE A 436 28.12 7.86 8.18
CA ILE A 436 29.34 8.08 8.96
C ILE A 436 29.02 7.76 10.43
N GLY A 437 29.16 6.48 10.81
CA GLY A 437 29.34 6.01 12.19
C GLY A 437 28.09 5.87 13.06
N GLY A 438 27.79 4.62 13.44
CA GLY A 438 26.95 4.27 14.60
C GLY A 438 25.49 3.96 14.30
N ILE A 439 24.97 2.94 14.98
CA ILE A 439 23.53 2.65 15.06
C ILE A 439 22.80 3.82 15.75
N ASN A 440 21.68 4.24 15.15
CA ASN A 440 20.73 5.11 15.83
C ASN A 440 19.87 4.29 16.79
N TYR A 441 20.40 4.01 17.99
CA TYR A 441 19.77 3.15 19.00
C TYR A 441 18.34 3.59 19.36
N PHE A 442 18.05 4.90 19.28
CA PHE A 442 16.70 5.41 19.48
C PHE A 442 15.73 4.91 18.40
N GLU A 443 16.07 5.09 17.12
CA GLU A 443 15.21 4.63 16.01
C GLU A 443 15.12 3.10 15.98
N ALA A 444 16.27 2.41 16.14
CA ALA A 444 16.36 0.96 16.17
C ALA A 444 15.41 0.35 17.22
N PHE A 445 15.44 0.88 18.44
CA PHE A 445 14.56 0.42 19.51
C PHE A 445 13.09 0.62 19.16
N PHE A 446 12.69 1.80 18.70
CA PHE A 446 11.27 2.09 18.44
C PHE A 446 10.75 1.29 17.24
N GLU A 447 11.57 1.05 16.23
CA GLU A 447 11.23 0.17 15.11
C GLU A 447 11.02 -1.28 15.58
N GLN A 448 11.95 -1.83 16.37
CA GLN A 448 11.85 -3.20 16.86
C GLN A 448 10.75 -3.38 17.91
N PHE A 449 10.53 -2.37 18.76
CA PHE A 449 9.44 -2.40 19.74
C PHE A 449 8.07 -2.33 19.05
N TRP A 450 7.91 -1.54 18.00
CA TRP A 450 6.67 -1.55 17.21
C TRP A 450 6.44 -2.91 16.53
N LYS A 451 7.49 -3.54 15.98
CA LYS A 451 7.39 -4.89 15.42
C LYS A 451 6.94 -5.92 16.45
N LEU A 452 7.49 -5.89 17.67
CA LEU A 452 7.03 -6.73 18.79
C LEU A 452 5.53 -6.55 19.07
N ILE A 453 5.06 -5.30 19.09
CA ILE A 453 3.63 -5.00 19.25
C ILE A 453 2.81 -5.61 18.11
N LEU A 454 3.30 -5.61 16.87
CA LEU A 454 2.62 -6.27 15.75
C LEU A 454 2.60 -7.81 15.88
N TYR A 455 3.68 -8.43 16.37
CA TYR A 455 3.73 -9.87 16.62
C TYR A 455 2.89 -10.34 17.79
N LYS A 456 2.37 -9.45 18.64
CA LYS A 456 1.33 -9.86 19.59
C LYS A 456 0.12 -10.48 18.85
N ASN A 457 -0.11 -10.08 17.58
CA ASN A 457 -1.25 -10.48 16.77
C ASN A 457 -0.93 -11.54 15.70
N ILE A 458 0.35 -11.83 15.44
CA ILE A 458 0.82 -12.67 14.33
C ILE A 458 1.93 -13.57 14.85
N ALA A 459 2.00 -14.83 14.42
CA ALA A 459 3.17 -15.66 14.73
C ALA A 459 4.44 -14.97 14.21
N VAL A 460 5.51 -14.98 15.02
CA VAL A 460 6.82 -14.47 14.57
C VAL A 460 7.20 -15.26 13.32
N ASN A 461 7.34 -14.55 12.21
CA ASN A 461 7.81 -15.14 10.97
C ASN A 461 9.22 -14.62 10.71
N THR A 462 10.19 -15.39 11.19
CA THR A 462 11.62 -15.12 11.01
C THR A 462 12.06 -15.18 9.55
N ASP A 463 11.25 -15.73 8.65
CA ASP A 463 11.54 -15.75 7.22
C ASP A 463 11.27 -14.38 6.57
N ILE A 464 10.30 -13.61 7.09
CA ILE A 464 9.99 -12.25 6.61
C ILE A 464 10.96 -11.25 7.18
N TRP A 465 11.24 -11.37 8.48
CA TRP A 465 12.08 -10.42 9.19
C TRP A 465 13.08 -11.18 10.07
N PRO A 466 14.29 -11.43 9.55
CA PRO A 466 15.27 -12.31 10.21
C PRO A 466 15.80 -11.81 11.54
N VAL A 467 15.88 -10.48 11.68
CA VAL A 467 16.27 -9.85 12.95
C VAL A 467 15.28 -10.18 14.06
N ASP A 468 14.07 -10.59 13.72
CA ASP A 468 12.99 -10.91 14.65
C ASP A 468 13.15 -12.32 15.26
N SER A 469 14.17 -13.08 14.84
CA SER A 469 14.61 -14.32 15.50
C SER A 469 15.15 -14.11 16.92
N ILE A 470 15.50 -12.87 17.27
CA ILE A 470 15.83 -12.46 18.65
C ILE A 470 14.61 -12.53 19.57
N PHE A 471 13.39 -12.54 19.02
CA PHE A 471 12.18 -12.59 19.81
C PHE A 471 11.81 -14.03 20.17
N PRO A 472 11.29 -14.26 21.38
CA PRO A 472 10.75 -15.57 21.74
C PRO A 472 9.62 -15.96 20.78
N ASN A 473 9.65 -17.19 20.26
CA ASN A 473 8.61 -17.72 19.36
C ASN A 473 7.33 -18.15 20.10
N ASP A 474 7.22 -17.90 21.40
CA ASP A 474 6.00 -18.10 22.18
C ASP A 474 5.31 -16.77 22.48
N GLY A 475 3.98 -16.73 22.39
CA GLY A 475 3.21 -15.51 22.67
C GLY A 475 3.44 -14.96 24.09
N VAL A 476 3.86 -15.81 25.03
CA VAL A 476 4.24 -15.43 26.39
C VAL A 476 5.54 -14.63 26.41
N GLY A 477 6.58 -15.04 25.70
CA GLY A 477 7.84 -14.32 25.65
C GLY A 477 7.75 -13.01 24.88
N ILE A 478 6.90 -12.92 23.85
CA ILE A 478 6.60 -11.64 23.15
C ILE A 478 5.99 -10.63 24.11
N LEU A 479 4.94 -11.01 24.85
CA LEU A 479 4.29 -10.12 25.83
C LEU A 479 5.25 -9.70 26.95
N TYR A 480 6.08 -10.62 27.45
CA TYR A 480 7.10 -10.30 28.43
C TYR A 480 8.11 -9.27 27.91
N GLN A 481 8.55 -9.39 26.65
CA GLN A 481 9.46 -8.44 26.04
C GLN A 481 8.81 -7.07 25.80
N ILE A 482 7.53 -7.04 25.39
CA ILE A 482 6.72 -5.82 25.30
C ILE A 482 6.68 -5.12 26.67
N GLU A 483 6.45 -5.87 27.75
CA GLU A 483 6.41 -5.32 29.11
C GLU A 483 7.75 -4.72 29.54
N ILE A 484 8.86 -5.41 29.26
CA ILE A 484 10.22 -4.90 29.52
C ILE A 484 10.48 -3.59 28.76
N ASN A 485 10.18 -3.57 27.46
CA ASN A 485 10.39 -2.42 26.60
C ASN A 485 9.51 -1.23 27.03
N TYR A 486 8.24 -1.49 27.31
CA TYR A 486 7.32 -0.46 27.78
C TYR A 486 7.76 0.12 29.13
N LYS A 487 8.21 -0.70 30.08
CA LYS A 487 8.72 -0.22 31.38
C LYS A 487 9.89 0.74 31.20
N LEU A 488 10.81 0.47 30.27
CA LEU A 488 11.89 1.40 29.94
C LEU A 488 11.33 2.74 29.45
N VAL A 489 10.48 2.73 28.43
CA VAL A 489 9.88 3.93 27.83
C VAL A 489 9.09 4.72 28.89
N ALA A 490 8.23 4.05 29.65
CA ALA A 490 7.40 4.65 30.69
C ALA A 490 8.25 5.29 31.81
N SER A 491 9.40 4.70 32.15
CA SER A 491 10.31 5.27 33.15
C SER A 491 10.92 6.61 32.69
N ILE A 492 11.26 6.72 31.40
CA ILE A 492 11.80 7.95 30.81
C ILE A 492 10.73 9.02 30.74
N ILE A 493 9.53 8.68 30.26
CA ILE A 493 8.38 9.60 30.23
C ILE A 493 8.05 10.11 31.64
N SER A 494 8.01 9.21 32.63
CA SER A 494 7.70 9.58 34.03
C SER A 494 8.71 10.58 34.60
N ASN A 495 10.00 10.44 34.27
CA ASN A 495 11.02 11.40 34.69
C ASN A 495 10.82 12.77 34.03
N GLN A 496 10.47 12.79 32.74
CA GLN A 496 10.19 14.03 32.02
C GLN A 496 8.94 14.74 32.53
N SER A 497 7.89 13.98 32.87
CA SER A 497 6.67 14.53 33.48
C SER A 497 6.93 15.18 34.85
N LYS A 498 7.93 14.73 35.61
CA LYS A 498 8.33 15.37 36.88
C LYS A 498 9.04 16.71 36.65
N GLU A 499 9.73 16.86 35.53
CA GLU A 499 10.41 18.10 35.13
C GLU A 499 9.48 19.08 34.39
N LYS A 500 8.19 18.74 34.23
CA LYS A 500 7.13 19.52 33.53
C LYS A 500 7.03 20.97 33.98
N ASN A 501 7.36 21.28 35.24
CA ASN A 501 7.37 22.64 35.79
C ASN A 501 8.51 23.54 35.27
N ASN A 502 9.54 22.97 34.63
CA ASN A 502 10.67 23.68 34.05
C ASN A 502 10.55 23.84 32.51
N ILE A 503 9.48 23.33 31.89
CA ILE A 503 9.27 23.39 30.44
C ILE A 503 8.80 24.80 30.07
N ASN A 504 9.69 25.58 29.46
CA ASN A 504 9.44 26.95 29.04
C ASN A 504 8.30 27.00 27.99
N ILE A 505 7.52 28.10 27.96
CA ILE A 505 6.30 28.30 27.14
C ILE A 505 6.51 28.03 25.63
N ALA A 506 7.76 28.04 25.15
CA ALA A 506 8.15 27.66 23.80
C ALA A 506 7.86 26.18 23.43
N ASN A 507 7.60 25.29 24.40
CA ASN A 507 7.37 23.85 24.19
C ASN A 507 5.92 23.41 24.50
N PHE A 508 4.92 24.28 24.25
CA PHE A 508 3.50 23.98 24.46
C PHE A 508 3.04 22.64 23.85
N GLN A 509 3.59 22.26 22.69
CA GLN A 509 3.30 20.98 22.03
C GLN A 509 3.79 19.77 22.85
N ILE A 510 4.98 19.83 23.44
CA ILE A 510 5.52 18.76 24.30
C ILE A 510 4.67 18.64 25.57
N TYR A 511 4.23 19.76 26.13
CA TYR A 511 3.34 19.76 27.30
C TYR A 511 2.01 19.04 27.01
N ASN A 512 1.36 19.36 25.89
CA ASN A 512 0.12 18.69 25.48
C ASN A 512 0.34 17.20 25.24
N ASN A 513 1.44 16.82 24.59
CA ASN A 513 1.78 15.42 24.38
C ASN A 513 2.03 14.67 25.69
N LEU A 514 2.73 15.28 26.66
CA LEU A 514 2.91 14.70 27.99
C LEU A 514 1.58 14.53 28.73
N GLN A 515 0.65 15.48 28.60
CA GLN A 515 -0.69 15.30 29.17
C GLN A 515 -1.46 14.18 28.44
N TYR A 516 -1.43 14.12 27.10
CA TYR A 516 -2.05 13.07 26.31
C TYR A 516 -1.59 11.68 26.77
N LEU A 517 -0.27 11.51 26.95
CA LEU A 517 0.33 10.29 27.47
C LEU A 517 -0.09 10.01 28.92
N GLU A 518 -0.17 11.03 29.78
CA GLU A 518 -0.59 10.86 31.17
C GLU A 518 -2.04 10.37 31.29
N TYR A 519 -2.96 10.98 30.54
CA TYR A 519 -4.38 10.63 30.56
C TYR A 519 -4.70 9.32 29.81
N GLY A 520 -4.01 9.05 28.71
CA GLY A 520 -4.24 7.84 27.90
C GLY A 520 -3.53 6.60 28.42
N LYS A 521 -2.69 6.72 29.46
CA LYS A 521 -1.81 5.65 29.95
C LYS A 521 -2.55 4.35 30.26
N GLU A 522 -3.59 4.41 31.09
CA GLU A 522 -4.32 3.21 31.53
C GLU A 522 -4.96 2.48 30.35
N LEU A 523 -5.54 3.23 29.41
CA LEU A 523 -6.14 2.69 28.20
C LEU A 523 -5.08 2.06 27.28
N PHE A 524 -3.94 2.72 27.10
CA PHE A 524 -2.84 2.18 26.29
C PHE A 524 -2.27 0.90 26.91
N GLU A 525 -2.05 0.86 28.22
CA GLU A 525 -1.59 -0.36 28.92
C GLU A 525 -2.61 -1.50 28.77
N GLU A 526 -3.92 -1.22 28.87
CA GLU A 526 -4.97 -2.21 28.62
C GLU A 526 -4.89 -2.80 27.21
N ILE A 527 -4.69 -1.96 26.18
CA ILE A 527 -4.61 -2.39 24.78
C ILE A 527 -3.29 -3.10 24.46
N LEU A 528 -2.19 -2.65 25.05
CA LEU A 528 -0.85 -3.18 24.84
C LEU A 528 -0.71 -4.58 25.44
N PHE A 529 -1.26 -4.80 26.63
CA PHE A 529 -1.07 -6.05 27.41
C PHE A 529 -2.25 -7.03 27.36
N SER A 530 -3.44 -6.59 26.97
CA SER A 530 -4.59 -7.48 26.73
C SER A 530 -4.94 -7.43 25.25
N ASP A 531 -4.45 -8.42 24.49
CA ASP A 531 -4.98 -8.66 23.15
C ASP A 531 -6.20 -9.58 23.22
N SER A 532 -7.31 -9.14 22.62
CA SER A 532 -8.58 -9.88 22.62
C SER A 532 -8.47 -11.21 21.87
N SER A 533 -7.60 -11.33 20.88
CA SER A 533 -7.39 -12.58 20.12
C SER A 533 -6.53 -13.57 20.88
N ILE A 534 -5.50 -13.12 21.59
CA ILE A 534 -4.69 -13.97 22.49
C ILE A 534 -5.54 -14.46 23.65
N GLU A 535 -6.31 -13.57 24.29
CA GLU A 535 -7.20 -13.93 25.38
C GLU A 535 -8.32 -14.87 24.91
N TYR A 536 -8.85 -14.65 23.69
CA TYR A 536 -9.76 -15.59 23.03
C TYR A 536 -9.11 -16.96 22.81
N LYS A 537 -7.91 -17.05 22.21
CA LYS A 537 -7.24 -18.34 21.98
C LYS A 537 -7.00 -19.07 23.30
N LYS A 538 -6.44 -18.38 24.30
CA LYS A 538 -6.18 -18.94 25.62
C LYS A 538 -7.45 -19.47 26.29
N LYS A 539 -8.53 -18.68 26.28
CA LYS A 539 -9.81 -19.09 26.90
C LYS A 539 -10.61 -20.07 26.05
N PHE A 540 -10.44 -20.06 24.73
CA PHE A 540 -11.03 -21.07 23.85
C PHE A 540 -10.45 -22.45 24.20
N ASP A 541 -9.14 -22.53 24.39
CA ASP A 541 -8.43 -23.75 24.79
C ASP A 541 -8.73 -24.16 26.25
N GLU A 542 -8.90 -23.20 27.17
CA GLU A 542 -9.10 -23.47 28.60
C GLU A 542 -10.57 -23.65 29.04
N SER A 543 -11.53 -23.02 28.35
CA SER A 543 -12.94 -22.93 28.82
C SER A 543 -14.01 -23.25 27.76
N GLY A 544 -13.62 -23.68 26.55
CA GLY A 544 -14.59 -24.10 25.54
C GLY A 544 -15.43 -22.97 24.94
N GLY A 545 -14.91 -21.74 24.92
CA GLY A 545 -15.50 -20.63 24.14
C GLY A 545 -16.39 -19.64 24.91
N GLU A 546 -16.21 -19.47 26.22
CA GLU A 546 -16.96 -18.46 27.00
C GLU A 546 -16.54 -17.00 26.70
N PHE A 547 -15.42 -16.78 26.01
CA PHE A 547 -14.94 -15.42 25.68
C PHE A 547 -15.51 -14.91 24.35
N ASP A 548 -16.29 -13.83 24.43
CA ASP A 548 -16.87 -13.14 23.28
C ASP A 548 -15.93 -12.02 22.80
N ILE A 549 -15.05 -12.38 21.87
CA ILE A 549 -14.03 -11.47 21.30
C ILE A 549 -14.63 -10.22 20.66
N VAL A 550 -15.83 -10.32 20.06
CA VAL A 550 -16.47 -9.17 19.40
C VAL A 550 -16.90 -8.14 20.44
N LYS A 551 -17.49 -8.58 21.55
CA LYS A 551 -17.86 -7.69 22.66
C LYS A 551 -16.66 -7.06 23.35
N ASP A 552 -15.57 -7.82 23.50
CA ASP A 552 -14.35 -7.26 24.09
C ASP A 552 -13.73 -6.19 23.19
N LEU A 553 -13.65 -6.43 21.87
CA LEU A 553 -13.23 -5.44 20.88
C LEU A 553 -14.13 -4.20 20.89
N GLU A 554 -15.45 -4.37 20.94
CA GLU A 554 -16.40 -3.25 21.03
C GLU A 554 -16.20 -2.42 22.30
N LYS A 555 -16.01 -3.07 23.45
CA LYS A 555 -15.74 -2.41 24.74
C LYS A 555 -14.45 -1.59 24.67
N LYS A 556 -13.35 -2.15 24.15
CA LYS A 556 -12.07 -1.45 23.99
C LYS A 556 -12.20 -0.29 23.01
N TYR A 557 -12.87 -0.50 21.88
CA TYR A 557 -13.17 0.55 20.90
C TYR A 557 -13.94 1.72 21.53
N GLN A 558 -14.96 1.46 22.36
CA GLN A 558 -15.72 2.53 23.01
C GLN A 558 -14.83 3.36 23.96
N LYS A 559 -13.94 2.72 24.72
CA LYS A 559 -12.97 3.44 25.56
C LYS A 559 -12.03 4.33 24.74
N VAL A 560 -11.56 3.84 23.59
CA VAL A 560 -10.76 4.62 22.64
C VAL A 560 -11.54 5.82 22.12
N LEU A 561 -12.80 5.62 21.73
CA LEU A 561 -13.67 6.70 21.24
C LEU A 561 -13.89 7.76 22.32
N ASP A 562 -14.19 7.35 23.55
CA ASP A 562 -14.43 8.25 24.68
C ASP A 562 -13.17 9.08 24.99
N PHE A 563 -12.00 8.45 24.98
CA PHE A 563 -10.72 9.13 25.15
C PHE A 563 -10.45 10.14 24.02
N GLN A 564 -10.55 9.72 22.76
CA GLN A 564 -10.33 10.61 21.61
C GLN A 564 -11.30 11.81 21.60
N THR A 565 -12.56 11.58 21.98
CA THR A 565 -13.58 12.64 22.08
C THR A 565 -13.28 13.62 23.21
N SER A 566 -12.71 13.15 24.32
CA SER A 566 -12.32 14.02 25.44
C SER A 566 -11.06 14.86 25.17
N TRP A 567 -10.28 14.47 24.15
CA TRP A 567 -9.00 15.10 23.79
C TRP A 567 -9.10 16.05 22.58
N THR A 568 -10.19 15.98 21.82
CA THR A 568 -10.51 16.88 20.70
C THR A 568 -11.24 18.12 21.19
#